data_AF-A0A833GW16-F1
#
_entry.id   AF-A0A833GW16-F1
#
_cell.length_a   1.000
_cell.length_b   1.000
_cell.length_c   1.000
_cell.angle_alpha   90.00
_cell.angle_beta   90.00
_cell.angle_gamma   90.00
#
_symmetry.space_group_name_H-M   'P 1'
#
loop_
_entity.id
_entity.type
_entity.pdbx_description
1 polymer ?
#
loop_
_entity_poly.entity_id
_entity_poly.type
_entity_poly.pdbx_seq_one_letter_code
_entity_poly.pdbx_strand_id
1 'polypeptide(L)' 'IETVHRRKDGTEFPVEVTIDFLEFEGRTYSFSFAIDITERKKAEALRQAAAGRTP' A
#
# COMPACT_ATOMS: atom_id res chain seq x y z
N ILE A 1 -7.27 0.67 0.41
CA ILE A 1 -7.04 1.10 -1.00
C ILE A 1 -5.55 1.02 -1.31
N GLU A 2 -5.15 0.52 -2.47
CA GLU A 2 -3.75 0.59 -2.91
C GLU A 2 -3.50 1.91 -3.66
N THR A 3 -2.40 2.59 -3.34
CA THR A 3 -1.97 3.84 -3.97
C THR A 3 -0.44 3.95 -3.97
N VAL A 4 0.11 5.07 -4.44
CA VAL A 4 1.55 5.37 -4.46
C VAL A 4 1.85 6.50 -3.51
N HIS A 5 2.81 6.30 -2.62
CA HIS A 5 3.37 7.34 -1.76
C HIS A 5 4.80 7.69 -2.18
N ARG A 6 5.27 8.87 -1.76
CA ARG A 6 6.61 9.36 -2.04
C ARG A 6 7.43 9.47 -0.76
N ARG A 7 8.61 8.86 -0.74
CA ARG A 7 9.59 8.99 0.35
C ARG A 7 10.19 10.40 0.37
N LYS A 8 10.89 10.72 1.46
CA LYS A 8 11.59 12.01 1.61
C LYS A 8 12.67 12.24 0.54
N ASP A 9 13.30 11.18 0.05
CA ASP A 9 14.30 11.22 -1.03
C ASP A 9 13.69 11.38 -2.44
N GLY A 10 12.36 11.44 -2.54
CA GLY A 10 11.64 11.59 -3.81
C GLY A 10 11.26 10.26 -4.49
N THR A 11 11.73 9.12 -3.98
CA THR A 11 11.37 7.81 -4.56
C THR A 11 9.91 7.46 -4.26
N GLU A 12 9.25 6.82 -5.23
CA GLU A 12 7.87 6.36 -5.12
C GLU A 12 7.81 4.90 -4.68
N PHE A 13 6.82 4.56 -3.85
CA PHE A 13 6.59 3.20 -3.39
C PHE A 13 5.09 2.90 -3.25
N PRO A 14 4.65 1.68 -3.57
CA PRO A 14 3.26 1.30 -3.43
C PRO A 14 2.93 1.15 -1.95
N VAL A 15 1.76 1.64 -1.58
CA VAL A 15 1.20 1.51 -0.23
C VAL A 15 -0.23 1.00 -0.27
N GLU A 16 -0.60 0.28 0.77
CA GLU A 16 -1.98 -0.04 1.05
C GLU A 16 -2.44 0.82 2.24
N VAL A 17 -3.47 1.63 1.99
CA VAL A 17 -4.01 2.58 2.96
C VAL A 17 -5.38 2.11 3.44
N THR A 18 -5.55 1.96 4.75
CA THR A 18 -6.84 1.78 5.41
C THR A 18 -7.15 3.04 6.21
N ILE A 19 -8.36 3.56 6.10
CA ILE A 19 -8.79 4.78 6.79
C ILE A 19 -10.05 4.45 7.58
N ASP A 20 -9.98 4.69 8.88
CA ASP A 20 -11.09 4.56 9.80
C ASP A 20 -11.39 5.93 10.42
N PHE A 21 -12.65 6.16 10.76
CA PHE A 21 -13.06 7.33 11.51
C PHE A 21 -13.42 6.91 12.93
N LEU A 22 -12.88 7.62 13.92
CA LEU A 22 -13.20 7.41 15.32
C LEU A 22 -13.70 8.71 15.93
N GLU A 23 -14.65 8.58 16.85
CA GLU A 23 -15.10 9.71 17.66
C GLU A 23 -14.42 9.65 19.03
N PHE A 24 -13.80 10.75 19.43
CA PHE A 24 -13.15 10.89 20.73
C PHE A 24 -13.43 12.29 21.28
N GLU A 25 -13.95 12.38 22.51
CA GLU A 25 -14.35 13.64 23.15
C GLU A 25 -15.28 14.53 22.28
N GLY A 26 -16.22 13.91 21.55
CA GLY A 26 -17.17 14.61 20.68
C GLY A 26 -16.54 15.19 19.41
N ARG A 27 -15.31 14.78 19.07
CA ARG A 27 -14.62 15.16 17.84
C ARG A 27 -14.36 13.93 16.99
N THR A 28 -14.60 14.06 15.68
CA THR A 28 -14.26 13.02 14.71
C THR A 28 -12.80 13.13 14.30
N TYR A 29 -12.07 12.03 14.43
CA TYR A 29 -10.70 11.87 13.97
C TYR A 29 -10.66 10.84 12.83
N SER A 30 -9.84 11.11 11.82
CA SER A 30 -9.45 10.09 10.84
C SER A 30 -8.17 9.41 11.30
N PHE A 31 -8.22 8.10 11.46
CA PHE A 31 -7.05 7.26 11.68
C PHE A 31 -6.73 6.51 10.40
N SER A 32 -5.48 6.58 9.95
CA SER A 32 -5.05 5.85 8.75
C SER A 32 -3.83 4.99 9.00
N PHE A 33 -3.89 3.76 8.49
CA PHE A 33 -2.75 2.87 8.39
C PHE A 33 -2.27 2.91 6.94
N ALA A 34 -0.99 3.24 6.72
CA ALA A 34 -0.34 3.13 5.42
C ALA A 34 0.76 2.08 5.50
N ILE A 35 0.54 0.94 4.85
CA ILE A 35 1.45 -0.20 4.86
C ILE A 35 2.23 -0.19 3.55
N ASP A 36 3.57 -0.23 3.63
CA ASP A 36 4.43 -0.42 2.45
C ASP A 36 4.23 -1.84 1.91
N ILE A 37 3.80 -1.96 0.66
CA ILE A 37 3.51 -3.24 -0.01
C ILE A 37 4.52 -3.58 -1.11
N THR A 38 5.70 -2.94 -1.10
CA THR A 38 6.75 -3.11 -2.12
C THR A 38 7.14 -4.58 -2.30
N GLU A 39 7.43 -5.29 -1.21
CA GLU A 39 7.88 -6.68 -1.28
C GLU A 39 6.77 -7.62 -1.76
N ARG A 40 5.51 -7.36 -1.35
CA ARG A 40 4.34 -8.11 -1.84
C ARG A 40 4.20 -7.98 -3.35
N LYS A 41 4.28 -6.74 -3.87
CA LYS A 41 4.18 -6.46 -5.31
C LYS A 41 5.32 -7.07 -6.11
N LYS A 42 6.56 -7.05 -5.59
CA LYS A 42 7.70 -7.73 -6.22
C LYS A 42 7.49 -9.24 -6.33
N ALA A 43 7.01 -9.88 -5.26
CA ALA A 43 6.74 -11.31 -5.26
C ALA A 43 5.61 -11.68 -6.23
N GLU A 44 4.55 -10.86 -6.30
CA GLU A 44 3.45 -11.03 -7.26
C GLU A 44 3.95 -10.93 -8.71
N ALA A 45 4.73 -9.89 -9.03
CA ALA A 45 5.30 -9.70 -10.36
C ALA A 45 6.21 -10.88 -10.78
N LEU A 46 7.03 -11.39 -9.86
CA LEU A 46 7.87 -12.55 -10.11
C LEU A 46 7.03 -13.81 -10.41
N ARG A 47 5.96 -14.04 -9.64
CA ARG A 47 5.04 -15.17 -9.87
C ARG A 47 4.33 -15.05 -11.21
N GLN A 48 3.85 -13.86 -11.57
CA GLN A 48 3.20 -13.62 -12.87
C GLN A 48 4.18 -13.84 -14.04
N ALA A 49 5.42 -13.36 -13.92
CA ALA A 49 6.46 -13.58 -14.93
C ALA A 49 6.84 -15.06 -15.08
N ALA A 50 6.82 -15.83 -13.99
CA ALA A 50 7.07 -17.27 -14.02
C ALA A 50 5.87 -18.04 -14.62
N ALA A 51 4.64 -17.65 -14.31
CA ALA A 51 3.42 -18.30 -14.81
C ALA A 51 3.13 -18.02 -16.29
N GLY A 52 3.49 -16.83 -16.79
CA GLY A 52 3.36 -16.43 -18.20
C GLY A 52 4.34 -17.10 -19.17
N ARG A 53 5.16 -18.05 -18.69
CA ARG A 53 6.20 -18.73 -19.48
C ARG A 53 5.84 -20.18 -19.85
N THR A 54 4.57 -20.52 -19.78
CA THR A 54 4.05 -21.81 -20.25
C THR A 54 3.88 -21.75 -21.77
N PRO A 55 4.62 -22.55 -22.58
CA PRO A 55 4.41 -22.63 -24.02
C PRO A 55 3.08 -23.32 -24.39
#